data_AF-A0A2N4WQU9-F1
#
_entry.id   AF-A0A2N4WQU9-F1
#
_cell.length_a   1.000
_cell.length_b   1.000
_cell.length_c   1.000
_cell.angle_alpha   90.00
_cell.angle_beta   90.00
_cell.angle_gamma   90.00
#
_symmetry.space_group_name_H-M   'P 1'
#
loop_
_entity.id
_entity.type
_entity.pdbx_description
1 polymer ?
#
loop_
_entity_poly.entity_id
_entity_poly.type
_entity_poly.pdbx_seq_one_letter_code
_entity_poly.pdbx_strand_id
1 'polypeptide(L)'
;MFGPSGTPPLGPSGTGTSVHQEPESALARWNHAANPACNHPNRESSGFLLTPARLSTAGARVPPQAPVPAGNEDPPLTHVTLVWREGIREDWLRFGKPVAGRIIDRRTRIESYAPGQVFALVRWASNDYGTRRSVLTIVRAVGPGEAFSTLPQIDPGGEILLRVRGWVKVRAAFGLIDAIEEADFDPCDIAPDHWRHVHNRLSVGMPPRPYDQRRHRAWCLRRRLSS
;
A
#
# COMPACT_ATOMS: atom_id res chain seq x y z
N MET A 1 16.40 -48.61 57.29
CA MET A 1 17.60 -48.19 56.53
C MET A 1 17.17 -47.22 55.44
N PHE A 2 18.01 -46.23 55.19
CA PHE A 2 17.80 -45.01 54.41
C PHE A 2 17.68 -45.24 52.89
N GLY A 3 17.08 -44.27 52.18
CA GLY A 3 16.96 -44.20 50.71
C GLY A 3 18.29 -44.01 49.95
N PRO A 4 18.28 -43.69 48.64
CA PRO A 4 17.60 -42.50 48.12
C PRO A 4 16.81 -42.65 46.80
N SER A 5 15.95 -41.65 46.63
CA SER A 5 15.24 -41.15 45.45
C SER A 5 15.81 -41.50 44.07
N GLY A 6 14.94 -42.05 43.21
CA GLY A 6 15.07 -42.05 41.77
C GLY A 6 14.09 -41.07 41.14
N THR A 7 14.59 -39.91 40.72
CA THR A 7 13.87 -38.89 39.94
C THR A 7 13.68 -39.38 38.50
N PRO A 8 12.48 -39.27 37.89
CA PRO A 8 12.31 -39.56 36.46
C PRO A 8 12.91 -38.43 35.60
N PRO A 9 13.53 -38.73 34.44
CA PRO A 9 14.13 -37.72 33.59
C PRO A 9 13.05 -36.86 32.93
N LEU A 10 13.20 -35.55 33.10
CA LEU A 10 12.50 -34.50 32.35
C LEU A 10 12.67 -34.74 30.85
N GLY A 11 11.55 -35.03 30.19
CA GLY A 11 11.45 -35.00 28.73
C GLY A 11 11.71 -33.59 28.20
N PRO A 12 12.06 -33.47 26.90
CA PRO A 12 12.51 -32.22 26.31
C PRO A 12 11.41 -31.16 26.38
N SER A 13 11.70 -30.06 27.06
CA SER A 13 10.90 -28.83 27.08
C SER A 13 10.83 -28.25 25.66
N GLY A 14 9.80 -28.64 24.92
CA GLY A 14 9.32 -27.91 23.77
C GLY A 14 8.64 -26.62 24.22
N THR A 15 9.39 -25.53 24.29
CA THR A 15 8.81 -24.17 24.19
C THR A 15 8.84 -23.76 22.73
N GLY A 16 7.74 -24.04 22.04
CA GLY A 16 7.41 -23.36 20.80
C GLY A 16 7.02 -21.91 21.08
N THR A 17 7.59 -20.98 20.32
CA THR A 17 6.90 -19.93 19.54
C THR A 17 7.97 -19.07 18.88
N SER A 18 8.62 -19.61 17.86
CA SER A 18 9.24 -18.76 16.85
C SER A 18 8.17 -18.47 15.81
N VAL A 19 7.42 -17.38 16.01
CA VAL A 19 6.48 -16.84 15.01
C VAL A 19 7.30 -16.03 13.99
N HIS A 20 8.29 -16.69 13.39
CA HIS A 20 9.08 -16.19 12.30
C HIS A 20 8.65 -16.90 11.03
N GLN A 21 7.90 -16.20 10.19
CA GLN A 21 7.71 -16.59 8.82
C GLN A 21 8.05 -15.40 7.94
N GLU A 22 9.06 -15.60 7.10
CA GLU A 22 9.58 -14.65 6.12
C GLU A 22 8.48 -14.11 5.19
N PRO A 23 8.65 -12.90 4.65
CA PRO A 23 7.69 -12.32 3.70
C PRO A 23 7.49 -13.20 2.45
N GLU A 24 8.45 -14.04 2.07
CA GLU A 24 8.37 -14.87 0.86
C GLU A 24 7.14 -15.78 0.79
N SER A 25 6.76 -16.42 1.90
CA SER A 25 5.69 -17.42 1.89
C SER A 25 4.28 -16.83 2.02
N ALA A 26 4.17 -15.60 2.52
CA ALA A 26 2.95 -14.82 2.34
C ALA A 26 2.87 -14.35 0.88
N LEU A 27 3.91 -13.66 0.37
CA LEU A 27 3.97 -13.16 -1.01
C LEU A 27 3.70 -14.24 -2.07
N ALA A 28 4.21 -15.46 -1.91
CA ALA A 28 4.04 -16.54 -2.88
C ALA A 28 2.59 -17.06 -2.98
N ARG A 29 1.80 -16.99 -1.90
CA ARG A 29 0.40 -17.45 -1.89
C ARG A 29 -0.56 -16.47 -2.58
N TRP A 30 -0.21 -15.17 -2.61
CA TRP A 30 -1.07 -14.11 -3.14
C TRP A 30 -0.93 -13.86 -4.65
N ASN A 31 0.10 -14.39 -5.29
CA ASN A 31 0.34 -14.22 -6.73
C ASN A 31 -0.70 -14.94 -7.64
N HIS A 32 -1.60 -15.76 -7.08
CA HIS A 32 -2.47 -16.65 -7.86
C HIS A 32 -3.90 -16.15 -8.09
N ALA A 33 -4.34 -15.04 -7.47
CA ALA A 33 -5.71 -14.56 -7.62
C ALA A 33 -5.78 -13.02 -7.66
N ALA A 34 -5.82 -12.42 -8.87
CA ALA A 34 -6.64 -11.24 -9.23
C ALA A 34 -6.17 -10.53 -10.52
N ASN A 35 -7.15 -10.25 -11.38
CA ASN A 35 -7.31 -9.19 -12.40
C ASN A 35 -6.09 -8.36 -12.90
N PRO A 36 -5.78 -8.33 -14.22
CA PRO A 36 -4.58 -7.68 -14.79
C PRO A 36 -4.52 -6.14 -14.77
N ALA A 37 -5.48 -5.45 -14.15
CA ALA A 37 -5.51 -3.97 -14.09
C ALA A 37 -4.98 -3.38 -12.77
N CYS A 38 -4.63 -4.21 -11.79
CA CYS A 38 -4.03 -3.76 -10.54
C CYS A 38 -2.54 -4.10 -10.55
N ASN A 39 -1.70 -3.08 -10.43
CA ASN A 39 -0.23 -3.17 -10.39
C ASN A 39 0.25 -4.45 -9.69
N HIS A 40 0.97 -5.30 -10.43
CA HIS A 40 1.32 -6.64 -10.01
C HIS A 40 2.15 -6.60 -8.71
N PRO A 41 1.76 -7.33 -7.65
CA PRO A 41 2.66 -7.58 -6.53
C PRO A 41 3.77 -8.53 -7.01
N ASN A 42 5.01 -8.07 -6.94
CA ASN A 42 6.23 -8.90 -6.95
C ASN A 42 6.58 -9.73 -8.22
N ARG A 43 6.43 -9.18 -9.44
CA ARG A 43 7.22 -9.66 -10.60
C ARG A 43 7.93 -8.56 -11.39
N GLU A 44 7.55 -7.30 -11.20
CA GLU A 44 8.16 -6.15 -11.89
C GLU A 44 9.35 -5.53 -11.12
N SER A 45 9.67 -6.04 -9.92
CA SER A 45 10.71 -5.47 -9.04
C SER A 45 12.07 -6.17 -9.16
N SER A 46 12.25 -7.04 -10.16
CA SER A 46 13.51 -7.73 -10.46
C SER A 46 14.56 -6.76 -11.03
N GLY A 47 15.05 -5.85 -10.19
CA GLY A 47 15.86 -4.71 -10.62
C GLY A 47 15.01 -3.67 -11.34
N PHE A 48 15.22 -2.40 -11.06
CA PHE A 48 14.89 -1.37 -12.05
C PHE A 48 15.83 -1.59 -13.25
N LEU A 49 15.56 -2.62 -14.06
CA LEU A 49 16.27 -2.93 -15.27
C LEU A 49 15.92 -1.82 -16.26
N LEU A 50 16.91 -0.98 -16.52
CA LEU A 50 16.89 -0.07 -17.65
C LEU A 50 16.89 -0.93 -18.91
N THR A 51 15.77 -0.98 -19.64
CA THR A 51 15.85 -1.16 -21.08
C THR A 51 15.91 0.24 -21.69
N PRO A 52 16.97 0.60 -22.44
CA PRO A 52 17.05 1.92 -23.07
C PRO A 52 15.96 2.05 -24.12
N ALA A 53 15.43 3.27 -24.22
CA ALA A 53 14.53 3.70 -25.28
C ALA A 53 15.11 3.28 -26.65
N ARG A 54 14.28 2.65 -27.49
CA ARG A 54 14.61 2.47 -28.90
C ARG A 54 14.80 3.84 -29.52
N LEU A 55 16.01 4.10 -30.00
CA LEU A 55 16.30 5.20 -30.90
C LEU A 55 15.47 5.02 -32.17
N SER A 56 14.66 6.03 -32.51
CA SER A 56 14.28 6.29 -33.90
C SER A 56 14.89 7.62 -34.29
N THR A 57 15.89 7.52 -35.17
CA THR A 57 16.64 8.63 -35.76
C THR A 57 15.79 9.36 -36.81
N ALA A 58 15.76 10.69 -36.77
CA ALA A 58 15.87 11.56 -37.96
C ALA A 58 15.90 13.02 -37.50
N GLY A 59 16.93 13.75 -37.93
CA GLY A 59 17.19 15.12 -37.54
C GLY A 59 16.13 16.11 -38.00
N ALA A 60 15.81 17.06 -37.12
CA ALA A 60 15.33 18.37 -37.50
C ALA A 60 15.78 19.38 -36.45
N ARG A 61 16.42 20.45 -36.94
CA ARG A 61 16.98 21.59 -36.20
C ARG A 61 15.88 22.29 -35.39
N VAL A 62 16.03 22.36 -34.06
CA VAL A 62 15.12 23.10 -33.17
C VAL A 62 15.48 24.60 -33.23
N PRO A 63 14.58 25.52 -33.63
CA PRO A 63 14.79 26.95 -33.42
C PRO A 63 14.57 27.30 -31.93
N PRO A 64 15.21 28.36 -31.40
CA PRO A 64 15.11 28.71 -29.99
C PRO A 64 13.66 29.07 -29.64
N GLN A 65 13.06 28.28 -28.74
CA GLN A 65 11.70 28.54 -28.27
C GLN A 65 11.69 29.79 -27.40
N ALA A 66 10.94 30.81 -27.84
CA ALA A 66 10.56 31.96 -27.04
C ALA A 66 9.71 31.51 -25.84
N PRO A 67 9.73 32.22 -24.71
CA PRO A 67 9.02 31.80 -23.50
C PRO A 67 7.51 31.89 -23.73
N VAL A 68 6.84 30.73 -23.72
CA VAL A 68 5.38 30.64 -23.73
C VAL A 68 4.84 30.88 -22.31
N PRO A 69 3.95 31.86 -22.08
CA PRO A 69 3.18 31.91 -20.85
C PRO A 69 1.92 31.05 -21.07
N ALA A 70 1.86 29.89 -20.42
CA ALA A 70 0.69 29.01 -20.49
C ALA A 70 0.27 28.60 -19.08
N GLY A 71 -0.84 29.18 -18.60
CA GLY A 71 -1.59 28.64 -17.49
C GLY A 71 -2.15 27.28 -17.88
N ASN A 72 -1.51 26.21 -17.42
CA ASN A 72 -2.07 24.87 -17.37
C ASN A 72 -2.42 24.61 -15.91
N GLU A 73 -3.68 24.79 -15.53
CA GLU A 73 -4.18 24.27 -14.25
C GLU A 73 -4.33 22.76 -14.38
N ASP A 74 -3.20 22.04 -14.42
CA ASP A 74 -3.23 20.60 -14.15
C ASP A 74 -3.89 20.41 -12.78
N PRO A 75 -4.92 19.55 -12.65
CA PRO A 75 -5.60 19.35 -11.37
C PRO A 75 -4.56 18.98 -10.32
N PRO A 76 -4.65 19.49 -9.08
CA PRO A 76 -3.62 19.25 -8.07
C PRO A 76 -3.54 17.75 -7.80
N LEU A 77 -2.46 17.13 -8.29
CA LEU A 77 -2.23 15.71 -8.11
C LEU A 77 -1.59 15.46 -6.75
N THR A 78 -1.97 14.35 -6.14
CA THR A 78 -1.27 13.83 -4.97
C THR A 78 -0.16 12.90 -5.43
N HIS A 79 1.09 13.25 -5.14
CA HIS A 79 2.27 12.48 -5.51
C HIS A 79 2.70 11.57 -4.36
N VAL A 80 2.93 10.29 -4.66
CA VAL A 80 3.34 9.25 -3.71
C VAL A 80 4.72 8.74 -4.09
N THR A 81 5.71 9.03 -3.25
CA THR A 81 7.09 8.57 -3.40
C THR A 81 7.26 7.19 -2.77
N LEU A 82 7.65 6.23 -3.59
CA LEU A 82 7.92 4.84 -3.21
C LEU A 82 9.42 4.59 -3.29
N VAL A 83 9.98 4.08 -2.19
CA VAL A 83 11.40 3.76 -2.06
C VAL A 83 11.58 2.26 -1.88
N TRP A 84 12.41 1.66 -2.71
CA TRP A 84 12.83 0.27 -2.64
C TRP A 84 14.33 0.18 -2.35
N ARG A 85 14.65 -0.27 -1.13
CA ARG A 85 15.98 -0.61 -0.65
C ARG A 85 15.88 -1.95 0.04
N GLU A 86 16.26 -2.99 -0.69
CA GLU A 86 16.26 -4.37 -0.25
C GLU A 86 16.82 -4.51 1.17
N GLY A 87 16.04 -5.17 2.04
CA GLY A 87 16.43 -5.45 3.42
C GLY A 87 16.43 -4.25 4.38
N ILE A 88 16.26 -3.01 3.88
CA ILE A 88 16.29 -1.78 4.69
C ILE A 88 14.91 -1.12 4.73
N ARG A 89 14.38 -0.77 3.56
CA ARG A 89 13.11 -0.06 3.40
C ARG A 89 12.46 -0.40 2.08
N GLU A 90 11.26 -0.91 2.16
CA GLU A 90 10.46 -1.34 1.02
C GLU A 90 9.10 -0.67 1.13
N ASP A 91 8.86 0.29 0.25
CA ASP A 91 7.57 0.92 0.09
C ASP A 91 6.92 0.43 -1.21
N TRP A 92 5.68 -0.05 -1.13
CA TRP A 92 4.89 -0.45 -2.29
C TRP A 92 3.42 -0.12 -2.07
N LEU A 93 2.62 -0.23 -3.13
CA LEU A 93 1.18 -0.04 -3.06
C LEU A 93 0.46 -1.38 -3.10
N ARG A 94 -0.53 -1.57 -2.23
CA ARG A 94 -1.42 -2.75 -2.26
C ARG A 94 -2.53 -2.59 -3.29
N PHE A 95 -3.02 -1.37 -3.46
CA PHE A 95 -3.95 -0.98 -4.51
C PHE A 95 -3.83 0.53 -4.76
N GLY A 96 -4.26 0.95 -5.93
CA GLY A 96 -4.29 2.35 -6.37
C GLY A 96 -4.41 2.41 -7.89
N LYS A 97 -5.04 3.48 -8.39
CA LYS A 97 -5.17 3.77 -9.83
C LYS A 97 -4.37 5.04 -10.17
N PRO A 98 -3.03 4.97 -10.26
CA PRO A 98 -2.22 6.15 -10.54
C PRO A 98 -2.58 6.71 -11.92
N VAL A 99 -2.71 8.03 -12.01
CA VAL A 99 -2.95 8.74 -13.28
C VAL A 99 -1.65 9.06 -14.01
N ALA A 100 -0.53 9.10 -13.29
CA ALA A 100 0.80 9.26 -13.86
C ALA A 100 1.86 8.57 -12.99
N GLY A 101 2.93 8.10 -13.61
CA GLY A 101 4.08 7.50 -12.93
C GLY A 101 5.39 8.07 -13.44
N ARG A 102 6.35 8.30 -12.54
CA ARG A 102 7.70 8.78 -12.87
C ARG A 102 8.74 8.00 -12.09
N ILE A 103 9.68 7.38 -12.78
CA ILE A 103 10.86 6.77 -12.14
C ILE A 103 11.92 7.85 -11.97
N ILE A 104 12.41 8.02 -10.75
CA ILE A 104 13.44 9.02 -10.42
C ILE A 104 14.82 8.38 -10.49
N ASP A 105 14.99 7.22 -9.87
CA ASP A 105 16.21 6.44 -9.90
C ASP A 105 15.90 4.94 -9.79
N ARG A 106 16.93 4.10 -9.67
CA ARG A 106 16.80 2.63 -9.56
C ARG A 106 16.19 2.14 -8.23
N ARG A 107 15.78 3.03 -7.34
CA ARG A 107 15.29 2.73 -6.00
C ARG A 107 14.09 3.60 -5.64
N THR A 108 13.73 4.58 -6.45
CA THR A 108 12.74 5.60 -6.13
C THR A 108 11.85 5.85 -7.33
N ARG A 109 10.54 5.69 -7.13
CA ARG A 109 9.51 6.06 -8.10
C ARG A 109 8.44 6.93 -7.46
N ILE A 110 7.81 7.77 -8.26
CA ILE A 110 6.70 8.62 -7.87
C ILE A 110 5.47 8.18 -8.65
N GLU A 111 4.37 7.92 -7.95
CA GLU A 111 3.06 7.69 -8.54
C GLU A 111 2.13 8.84 -8.18
N SER A 112 1.37 9.35 -9.16
CA SER A 112 0.52 10.52 -8.98
C SER A 112 -0.95 10.11 -9.06
N TYR A 113 -1.77 10.68 -8.19
CA TYR A 113 -3.17 10.35 -7.99
C TYR A 113 -4.03 11.60 -8.16
N ALA A 114 -5.15 11.45 -8.86
CA ALA A 114 -6.14 12.51 -8.98
C ALA A 114 -6.91 12.70 -7.65
N PRO A 115 -7.39 13.92 -7.35
CA PRO A 115 -8.24 14.17 -6.19
C PRO A 115 -9.40 13.16 -6.06
N GLY A 116 -9.66 12.72 -4.83
CA GLY A 116 -10.70 11.75 -4.50
C GLY A 116 -10.31 10.28 -4.70
N GLN A 117 -9.20 9.98 -5.38
CA GLN A 117 -8.73 8.59 -5.52
C GLN A 117 -8.22 8.04 -4.19
N VAL A 118 -8.51 6.76 -3.93
CA VAL A 118 -8.05 6.05 -2.73
C VAL A 118 -6.95 5.06 -3.11
N PHE A 119 -5.88 5.03 -2.34
CA PHE A 119 -4.76 4.10 -2.52
C PHE A 119 -4.25 3.58 -1.18
N ALA A 120 -3.61 2.41 -1.20
CA ALA A 120 -3.04 1.78 -0.01
C ALA A 120 -1.51 1.68 -0.11
N LEU A 121 -0.82 2.49 0.68
CA LEU A 121 0.62 2.48 0.83
C LEU A 121 1.05 1.52 1.94
N VAL A 122 1.88 0.55 1.58
CA VAL A 122 2.54 -0.36 2.51
C VAL A 122 4.00 0.06 2.65
N ARG A 123 4.45 0.15 3.90
CA ARG A 123 5.85 0.36 4.27
C ARG A 123 6.33 -0.80 5.10
N TRP A 124 7.39 -1.40 4.65
CA TRP A 124 8.22 -2.30 5.43
C TRP A 124 9.59 -1.65 5.64
N ALA A 125 10.14 -1.76 6.84
CA ALA A 125 11.51 -1.42 7.10
C ALA A 125 12.09 -2.38 8.14
N SER A 126 13.32 -2.82 7.91
CA SER A 126 14.13 -3.45 8.96
C SER A 126 14.96 -2.36 9.63
N ASN A 127 15.15 -2.45 10.95
CA ASN A 127 16.17 -1.66 11.63
C ASN A 127 17.31 -2.55 12.10
N ASP A 128 18.47 -1.96 12.37
CA ASP A 128 19.68 -2.67 12.82
C ASP A 128 19.50 -3.36 14.18
N TYR A 129 18.40 -3.06 14.88
CA TYR A 129 18.00 -3.65 16.16
C TYR A 129 17.02 -4.83 16.00
N GLY A 130 16.86 -5.38 14.78
CA GLY A 130 16.01 -6.55 14.50
C GLY A 130 14.49 -6.31 14.57
N THR A 131 14.06 -5.07 14.82
CA THR A 131 12.63 -4.70 14.85
C THR A 131 12.16 -4.34 13.45
N ARG A 132 11.41 -5.26 12.84
CA ARG A 132 10.73 -5.02 11.57
C ARG A 132 9.53 -4.09 11.79
N ARG A 133 9.54 -2.94 11.14
CA ARG A 133 8.42 -1.98 11.14
C ARG A 133 7.57 -2.22 9.90
N SER A 134 6.39 -2.81 10.10
CA SER A 134 5.35 -2.91 9.07
C SER A 134 4.27 -1.87 9.31
N VAL A 135 3.93 -1.09 8.29
CA VAL A 135 2.86 -0.09 8.33
C VAL A 135 2.05 -0.20 7.05
N LEU A 136 0.72 -0.18 7.18
CA LEU A 136 -0.20 -0.02 6.06
C LEU A 136 -1.00 1.25 6.28
N THR A 137 -1.07 2.09 5.25
CA THR A 137 -1.81 3.34 5.28
C THR A 137 -2.69 3.43 4.05
N ILE A 138 -4.00 3.56 4.25
CA ILE A 138 -4.97 3.85 3.18
C ILE A 138 -5.23 5.34 3.21
N VAL A 139 -5.05 5.99 2.06
CA VAL A 139 -5.09 7.43 1.91
C VAL A 139 -6.01 7.78 0.75
N ARG A 140 -6.80 8.84 0.93
CA ARG A 140 -7.53 9.51 -0.15
C ARG A 140 -6.73 10.73 -0.60
N ALA A 141 -6.44 10.82 -1.89
CA ALA A 141 -5.88 12.00 -2.53
C ALA A 141 -6.84 13.18 -2.33
N VAL A 142 -6.34 14.31 -1.83
CA VAL A 142 -7.16 15.48 -1.53
C VAL A 142 -7.19 16.45 -2.70
N GLY A 143 -8.32 17.13 -2.89
CA GLY A 143 -8.43 18.25 -3.81
C GLY A 143 -7.89 19.56 -3.23
N PRO A 144 -7.85 20.64 -4.03
CA PRO A 144 -7.44 21.95 -3.56
C PRO A 144 -8.43 22.45 -2.49
N GLY A 145 -7.91 22.97 -1.37
CA GLY A 145 -8.73 23.53 -0.28
C GLY A 145 -9.31 22.50 0.70
N GLU A 146 -9.10 21.19 0.49
CA GLU A 146 -9.48 20.17 1.46
C GLU A 146 -8.45 20.02 2.58
N ALA A 147 -8.90 19.65 3.79
CA ALA A 147 -8.01 19.35 4.90
C ALA A 147 -7.22 18.06 4.62
N PHE A 148 -5.90 18.10 4.82
CA PHE A 148 -5.02 16.97 4.58
C PHE A 148 -4.09 16.71 5.76
N SER A 149 -3.63 15.46 5.86
CA SER A 149 -2.53 15.07 6.74
C SER A 149 -1.24 14.96 5.93
N THR A 150 -0.16 15.52 6.46
CA THR A 150 1.16 15.40 5.84
C THR A 150 1.75 14.02 6.12
N LEU A 151 2.25 13.39 5.07
CA LEU A 151 3.01 12.15 5.16
C LEU A 151 4.31 12.34 4.38
N PRO A 152 5.48 11.90 4.89
CA PRO A 152 6.76 12.20 4.23
C PRO A 152 6.91 11.66 2.81
N GLN A 153 6.03 10.76 2.39
CA GLN A 153 6.01 10.14 1.06
C GLN A 153 4.91 10.70 0.17
N ILE A 154 4.02 11.54 0.72
CA ILE A 154 2.82 11.99 0.03
C ILE A 154 2.85 13.50 0.00
N ASP A 155 2.94 14.06 -1.20
CA ASP A 155 3.02 15.49 -1.46
C ASP A 155 1.78 15.91 -2.28
N PRO A 156 1.02 16.95 -1.88
CA PRO A 156 1.17 17.77 -0.66
C PRO A 156 0.78 17.04 0.64
N GLY A 157 0.06 15.93 0.52
CA GLY A 157 -0.47 15.14 1.63
C GLY A 157 -1.72 14.39 1.20
N GLY A 158 -2.45 13.86 2.17
CA GLY A 158 -3.72 13.20 1.87
C GLY A 158 -4.57 12.97 3.10
N GLU A 159 -5.81 12.59 2.89
CA GLU A 159 -6.69 12.22 3.98
C GLU A 159 -6.42 10.77 4.38
N ILE A 160 -5.95 10.55 5.61
CA ILE A 160 -5.65 9.22 6.13
C ILE A 160 -6.96 8.56 6.56
N LEU A 161 -7.38 7.52 5.82
CA LEU A 161 -8.59 6.77 6.11
C LEU A 161 -8.33 5.61 7.08
N LEU A 162 -7.17 4.97 6.95
CA LEU A 162 -6.73 3.90 7.81
C LEU A 162 -5.22 3.94 7.95
N ARG A 163 -4.71 3.80 9.17
CA ARG A 163 -3.28 3.59 9.42
C ARG A 163 -3.09 2.53 10.49
N VAL A 164 -2.45 1.43 10.13
CA VAL A 164 -2.14 0.34 11.06
C VAL A 164 -0.64 0.10 11.08
N ARG A 165 -0.13 -0.27 12.26
CA ARG A 165 1.28 -0.57 12.50
C ARG A 165 1.39 -1.94 13.15
N GLY A 166 2.46 -2.65 12.83
CA GLY A 166 2.74 -4.00 13.32
C GLY A 166 2.13 -5.07 12.42
N TRP A 167 2.86 -6.16 12.26
CA TRP A 167 2.55 -7.20 11.28
C TRP A 167 1.17 -7.83 11.47
N VAL A 168 0.74 -8.11 12.70
CA VAL A 168 -0.58 -8.70 12.99
C VAL A 168 -1.72 -7.84 12.45
N LYS A 169 -1.68 -6.53 12.71
CA LYS A 169 -2.72 -5.59 12.23
C LYS A 169 -2.63 -5.36 10.72
N VAL A 170 -1.42 -5.30 10.16
CA VAL A 170 -1.22 -5.19 8.72
C VAL A 170 -1.77 -6.42 7.99
N ARG A 171 -1.49 -7.63 8.49
CA ARG A 171 -2.03 -8.88 7.95
C ARG A 171 -3.56 -8.93 8.04
N ALA A 172 -4.13 -8.49 9.16
CA ALA A 172 -5.59 -8.39 9.29
C ALA A 172 -6.18 -7.39 8.28
N ALA A 173 -5.51 -6.26 8.04
CA ALA A 173 -5.92 -5.30 7.02
C ALA A 173 -5.81 -5.88 5.60
N PHE A 174 -4.77 -6.66 5.29
CA PHE A 174 -4.68 -7.37 4.00
C PHE A 174 -5.84 -8.34 3.81
N GLY A 175 -6.13 -9.21 4.78
CA GLY A 175 -7.26 -10.14 4.66
C GLY A 175 -8.61 -9.46 4.44
N LEU A 176 -8.80 -8.22 4.89
CA LEU A 176 -10.00 -7.44 4.61
C LEU A 176 -10.03 -6.86 3.20
N ILE A 177 -8.87 -6.45 2.67
CA ILE A 177 -8.74 -6.03 1.27
C ILE A 177 -9.01 -7.24 0.37
N ASP A 178 -8.43 -8.39 0.69
CA ASP A 178 -8.63 -9.63 -0.06
C ASP A 178 -10.12 -10.03 -0.05
N ALA A 179 -10.80 -9.96 1.10
CA ALA A 179 -12.24 -10.24 1.18
C ALA A 179 -13.12 -9.25 0.38
N ILE A 180 -12.65 -8.01 0.20
CA ILE A 180 -13.33 -7.00 -0.64
C ILE A 180 -13.15 -7.35 -2.11
N GLU A 181 -11.94 -7.73 -2.52
CA GLU A 181 -11.64 -8.16 -3.89
C GLU A 181 -12.35 -9.47 -4.25
N GLU A 182 -12.42 -10.44 -3.34
CA GLU A 182 -13.20 -11.68 -3.49
C GLU A 182 -14.70 -11.42 -3.63
N ALA A 183 -15.21 -10.33 -3.05
CA ALA A 183 -16.58 -9.87 -3.20
C ALA A 183 -16.82 -9.05 -4.47
N ASP A 184 -15.85 -9.02 -5.40
CA ASP A 184 -15.90 -8.31 -6.70
C ASP A 184 -16.04 -6.79 -6.57
N PHE A 185 -15.57 -6.22 -5.46
CA PHE A 185 -15.47 -4.78 -5.29
C PHE A 185 -14.05 -4.29 -5.49
N ASP A 186 -13.90 -3.18 -6.21
CA ASP A 186 -12.60 -2.51 -6.30
C ASP A 186 -12.30 -1.75 -4.99
N PRO A 187 -11.19 -2.06 -4.29
CA PRO A 187 -10.79 -1.35 -3.07
C PRO A 187 -10.65 0.16 -3.23
N CYS A 188 -10.34 0.64 -4.45
CA CYS A 188 -10.22 2.07 -4.78
C CYS A 188 -11.59 2.77 -4.78
N ASP A 189 -12.67 2.04 -5.04
CA ASP A 189 -14.05 2.56 -5.14
C ASP A 189 -14.85 2.35 -3.84
N ILE A 190 -14.24 1.75 -2.81
CA ILE A 190 -14.84 1.58 -1.49
C ILE A 190 -15.03 2.92 -0.79
N ALA A 191 -16.18 3.04 -0.10
CA ALA A 191 -16.53 4.22 0.66
C ALA A 191 -15.45 4.57 1.70
N PRO A 192 -14.94 5.82 1.75
CA PRO A 192 -13.93 6.24 2.73
C PRO A 192 -14.32 5.97 4.19
N ASP A 193 -15.60 6.09 4.51
CA ASP A 193 -16.17 5.79 5.83
C ASP A 193 -15.97 4.32 6.24
N HIS A 194 -15.96 3.40 5.28
CA HIS A 194 -15.71 2.00 5.56
C HIS A 194 -14.27 1.78 6.03
N TRP A 195 -13.30 2.40 5.37
CA TRP A 195 -11.89 2.32 5.80
C TRP A 195 -11.68 2.91 7.20
N ARG A 196 -12.35 4.02 7.54
CA ARG A 196 -12.36 4.57 8.91
C ARG A 196 -13.00 3.60 9.91
N HIS A 197 -14.10 2.95 9.55
CA HIS A 197 -14.72 1.90 10.38
C HIS A 197 -13.75 0.74 10.64
N VAL A 198 -13.08 0.25 9.59
CA VAL A 198 -12.07 -0.81 9.69
C VAL A 198 -10.92 -0.37 10.61
N HIS A 199 -10.41 0.86 10.44
CA HIS A 199 -9.38 1.40 11.32
C HIS A 199 -9.80 1.37 12.79
N ASN A 200 -10.99 1.89 13.11
CA ASN A 200 -11.50 1.94 14.48
C ASN A 200 -11.62 0.54 15.08
N ARG A 201 -12.09 -0.44 14.31
CA ARG A 201 -12.25 -1.84 14.76
C ARG A 201 -10.89 -2.53 15.00
N LEU A 202 -9.94 -2.38 14.08
CA LEU A 202 -8.59 -2.92 14.24
C LEU A 202 -7.80 -2.25 15.38
N SER A 203 -8.07 -0.97 15.65
CA SER A 203 -7.44 -0.24 16.76
C SER A 203 -7.85 -0.80 18.12
N VAL A 204 -9.11 -1.23 18.28
CA VAL A 204 -9.65 -1.86 19.50
C VAL A 204 -9.64 -3.39 19.48
N GLY A 205 -8.96 -4.01 18.50
CA GLY A 205 -8.80 -5.46 18.42
C GLY A 205 -10.06 -6.25 18.06
N MET A 206 -11.10 -5.59 17.53
CA MET A 206 -12.33 -6.25 17.12
C MET A 206 -12.34 -6.57 15.62
N PRO A 207 -12.98 -7.68 15.20
CA PRO A 207 -13.12 -7.99 13.78
C PRO A 207 -13.97 -6.91 13.08
N PRO A 208 -13.50 -6.34 11.95
CA PRO A 208 -14.27 -5.39 11.17
C PRO A 208 -15.49 -6.06 10.52
N ARG A 209 -16.53 -5.27 10.27
CA ARG A 209 -17.72 -5.77 9.56
C ARG A 209 -17.42 -5.92 8.06
N PRO A 210 -17.93 -6.96 7.40
CA PRO A 210 -17.78 -7.10 5.96
C PRO A 210 -18.43 -5.93 5.22
N TYR A 211 -17.91 -5.62 4.04
CA TYR A 211 -18.49 -4.61 3.17
C TYR A 211 -19.68 -5.21 2.41
N ASP A 212 -20.83 -4.54 2.44
CA ASP A 212 -22.09 -5.03 1.87
C ASP A 212 -22.48 -4.23 0.61
N GLN A 213 -23.14 -4.91 -0.33
CA GLN A 213 -23.60 -4.34 -1.60
C GLN A 213 -24.53 -3.15 -1.39
N ARG A 214 -25.41 -3.18 -0.38
CA ARG A 214 -26.32 -2.07 -0.08
C ARG A 214 -25.54 -0.80 0.27
N ARG A 215 -24.47 -0.94 1.04
CA ARG A 215 -23.58 0.16 1.42
C ARG A 215 -22.79 0.67 0.20
N HIS A 216 -22.35 -0.23 -0.69
CA HIS A 216 -21.72 0.15 -1.94
C HIS A 216 -22.64 0.99 -2.82
N ARG A 217 -23.87 0.53 -3.06
CA ARG A 217 -24.86 1.27 -3.86
C ARG A 217 -25.17 2.65 -3.26
N ALA A 218 -25.40 2.72 -1.94
CA ALA A 218 -25.65 3.99 -1.25
C ALA A 218 -24.44 4.95 -1.36
N TRP A 219 -23.22 4.43 -1.36
CA TRP A 219 -22.02 5.22 -1.60
C TRP A 219 -21.93 5.72 -3.04
N CYS A 220 -22.12 4.85 -4.05
CA CYS A 220 -22.11 5.25 -5.45
C CYS A 220 -23.16 6.33 -5.75
N LEU A 221 -24.37 6.21 -5.17
CA LEU A 221 -25.42 7.22 -5.28
C LEU A 221 -24.98 8.55 -4.68
N ARG A 222 -24.42 8.56 -3.46
CA ARG A 222 -23.89 9.79 -2.84
C ARG A 222 -22.78 10.42 -3.68
N ARG A 223 -21.85 9.63 -4.22
CA ARG A 223 -20.75 10.12 -5.06
C ARG A 223 -21.24 10.81 -6.33
N ARG A 224 -22.33 10.31 -6.94
CA ARG A 224 -22.95 10.92 -8.13
C ARG A 224 -23.65 12.25 -7.82
N LEU A 225 -24.11 12.45 -6.59
CA LEU A 225 -24.78 13.69 -6.17
C LEU A 225 -23.80 14.78 -5.74
N SER A 226 -22.56 14.41 -5.38
CA SER A 226 -21.50 15.30 -4.93
C SER A 226 -20.47 15.64 -6.01
N SER A 227 -20.65 15.15 -7.24
CA SER A 227 -19.84 15.45 -8.42
C SER A 227 -20.54 16.47 -9.29
#